data_AF-A0A956N046-F1
#
_entry.id   AF-A0A956N046-F1
#
_cell.length_a   1.000
_cell.length_b   1.000
_cell.length_c   1.000
_cell.angle_alpha   90.00
_cell.angle_beta   90.00
_cell.angle_gamma   90.00
#
_symmetry.space_group_name_H-M   'P 1'
#
loop_
_entity.id
_entity.type
_entity.pdbx_description
1 polymer ?
#
loop_
_entity_poly.entity_id
_entity_poly.type
_entity_poly.pdbx_seq_one_letter_code
_entity_poly.pdbx_strand_id
1 'polypeptide(L)'
;MFIKQFFITVYIYIECYWASILWYFNIKKDTAKIPNGYYCYIPDIEKNNNKKEDDFRYYIKPCPYYRTITRLKSGCTYLGFAGFDLLLGDQCRICGIKK
;
A
#
# COMPACT_ATOMS: atom_id res chain seq x y z
N MET A 1 -14.96 -18.08 -0.51
CA MET A 1 -14.24 -16.82 -0.21
C MET A 1 -12.71 -16.99 -0.16
N PHE A 2 -12.18 -18.16 0.23
CA PHE A 2 -10.73 -18.41 0.35
C PHE A 2 -9.93 -18.40 -0.98
N ILE A 3 -10.49 -18.94 -2.07
CA ILE A 3 -9.79 -19.04 -3.35
C ILE A 3 -9.44 -17.65 -3.92
N LYS A 4 -10.37 -16.69 -3.86
CA LYS A 4 -10.11 -15.32 -4.32
C LYS A 4 -9.00 -14.64 -3.52
N GLN A 5 -9.00 -14.79 -2.19
CA GLN A 5 -7.97 -14.21 -1.33
C GLN A 5 -6.58 -14.79 -1.62
N PHE A 6 -6.51 -16.09 -1.91
CA PHE A 6 -5.27 -16.76 -2.29
C PHE A 6 -4.67 -16.14 -3.56
N PHE A 7 -5.46 -16.01 -4.63
CA PHE A 7 -4.98 -15.41 -5.87
C PHE A 7 -4.57 -13.94 -5.72
N ILE A 8 -5.30 -13.14 -4.94
CA ILE A 8 -4.93 -11.76 -4.62
C ILE A 8 -3.58 -11.72 -3.91
N THR A 9 -3.39 -12.59 -2.93
CA THR A 9 -2.14 -12.68 -2.16
C THR A 9 -0.98 -13.03 -3.08
N VAL A 10 -1.11 -14.09 -3.87
CA VAL A 10 -0.09 -14.51 -4.84
C VAL A 10 0.23 -13.37 -5.82
N TYR A 11 -0.78 -12.70 -6.35
CA TYR A 11 -0.59 -11.56 -7.25
C TYR A 11 0.21 -10.42 -6.59
N ILE A 12 -0.08 -10.06 -5.34
CA ILE A 12 0.67 -9.02 -4.61
C ILE A 12 2.14 -9.43 -4.45
N TYR A 13 2.42 -10.70 -4.12
CA TYR A 13 3.79 -11.19 -4.01
C TYR A 13 4.54 -11.13 -5.34
N ILE A 14 3.90 -11.52 -6.44
CA ILE A 14 4.47 -11.42 -7.80
C ILE A 14 4.79 -9.95 -8.13
N GLU A 15 3.86 -9.02 -7.89
CA GLU A 15 4.07 -7.59 -8.13
C GLU A 15 5.20 -7.00 -7.30
N CYS A 16 5.32 -7.41 -6.03
CA CYS A 16 6.40 -6.96 -5.17
C CYS A 16 7.74 -7.52 -5.62
N TYR A 17 7.81 -8.82 -5.94
CA TYR A 17 9.02 -9.45 -6.44
C TYR A 17 9.49 -8.82 -7.76
N TRP A 18 8.55 -8.56 -8.68
CA TRP A 18 8.84 -7.85 -9.92
C TRP A 18 9.38 -6.44 -9.67
N ALA A 19 8.79 -5.71 -8.72
CA ALA A 19 9.29 -4.40 -8.34
C ALA A 19 10.69 -4.46 -7.72
N SER A 20 11.03 -5.49 -6.93
CA SER A 20 12.38 -5.70 -6.40
C SER A 20 13.39 -5.90 -7.54
N ILE A 21 13.03 -6.69 -8.56
CA ILE A 21 13.86 -6.90 -9.76
C ILE A 21 14.07 -5.57 -10.48
N LEU A 22 13.01 -4.80 -10.73
CA LEU A 22 13.15 -3.49 -11.38
C LEU A 22 14.05 -2.54 -10.57
N TRP A 23 13.92 -2.55 -9.24
CA TRP A 23 14.76 -1.76 -8.34
C TRP A 23 16.23 -2.15 -8.44
N TYR A 24 16.54 -3.44 -8.59
CA TYR A 24 17.89 -3.95 -8.83
C TYR A 24 18.50 -3.39 -10.13
N PHE A 25 17.69 -3.23 -11.17
CA PHE A 25 18.09 -2.57 -12.43
C PHE A 25 17.98 -1.04 -12.40
N ASN A 26 17.73 -0.45 -11.23
CA ASN A 26 17.52 1.00 -11.04
C ASN A 26 16.34 1.57 -11.86
N ILE A 27 15.40 0.70 -12.26
CA ILE A 27 14.17 1.05 -12.94
C ILE A 27 13.11 1.31 -11.87
N LYS A 28 12.70 2.58 -11.73
CA LYS A 28 11.66 2.97 -10.76
C LYS A 28 10.29 2.89 -11.41
N LYS A 29 9.29 2.37 -10.69
CA LYS A 29 7.89 2.46 -11.11
C LYS A 29 7.47 3.93 -11.22
N ASP A 30 6.55 4.20 -12.13
CA ASP A 30 6.01 5.53 -12.37
C ASP A 30 5.45 6.15 -11.08
N THR A 31 5.91 7.32 -10.68
CA THR A 31 5.39 8.00 -9.49
C THR A 31 4.19 8.91 -9.81
N ALA A 32 3.81 9.11 -11.08
CA ALA A 32 2.68 9.94 -11.48
C ALA A 32 1.37 9.57 -10.79
N LYS A 33 1.18 8.27 -10.51
CA LYS A 33 0.03 7.74 -9.75
C LYS A 33 -0.05 8.22 -8.31
N ILE A 34 1.07 8.64 -7.71
CA ILE A 34 1.10 9.23 -6.37
C ILE A 34 0.76 10.71 -6.51
N PRO A 35 -0.35 11.18 -5.92
CA PRO A 35 -0.70 12.59 -5.94
C PRO A 35 0.33 13.43 -5.18
N ASN A 36 0.51 14.68 -5.60
CA ASN A 36 1.48 15.58 -4.99
C ASN A 36 1.08 15.97 -3.55
N GLY A 37 2.08 16.32 -2.74
CA GLY A 37 1.89 16.78 -1.36
C GLY A 37 1.72 15.64 -0.34
N TYR A 38 1.06 15.95 0.76
CA TYR A 38 0.87 15.05 1.90
C TYR A 38 -0.24 14.01 1.67
N TYR A 39 -0.27 13.37 0.48
CA TYR A 39 -1.36 12.48 0.05
C TYR A 39 -1.70 11.39 1.07
N CYS A 40 -0.68 10.79 1.70
CA CYS A 40 -0.87 9.78 2.73
C CYS A 40 -1.53 10.30 4.03
N TYR A 41 -1.72 11.61 4.19
CA TYR A 41 -2.44 12.22 5.31
C TYR A 41 -3.84 12.71 4.91
N ILE A 42 -4.24 12.52 3.64
CA ILE A 42 -5.57 12.92 3.18
C ILE A 42 -6.61 11.92 3.73
N PRO A 43 -7.68 12.41 4.37
CA PRO A 43 -8.72 11.54 4.89
C PRO A 43 -9.46 10.78 3.79
N ASP A 44 -9.74 9.51 4.07
CA ASP A 44 -10.65 8.71 3.27
C ASP A 44 -12.10 9.02 3.70
N ILE A 45 -12.66 10.09 3.13
CA ILE A 45 -13.99 10.63 3.50
C ILE A 45 -15.07 9.55 3.38
N GLU A 46 -15.07 8.80 2.28
CA GLU A 46 -16.06 7.75 2.03
C GLU A 46 -15.99 6.66 3.10
N LYS A 47 -14.79 6.14 3.36
CA LYS A 47 -14.59 5.11 4.38
C LYS A 47 -14.86 5.63 5.78
N ASN A 48 -14.56 6.90 6.05
CA ASN A 48 -14.85 7.54 7.33
C ASN A 48 -16.35 7.77 7.57
N ASN A 49 -17.11 8.09 6.53
CA ASN A 49 -18.56 8.27 6.61
C ASN A 49 -19.31 6.93 6.72
N ASN A 50 -18.75 5.86 6.16
CA ASN A 50 -19.35 4.52 6.16
C ASN A 50 -18.86 3.63 7.33
N LYS A 51 -18.30 4.23 8.39
CA LYS A 51 -17.85 3.48 9.56
C LYS A 51 -19.02 2.90 10.33
N LYS A 52 -18.78 1.76 10.95
CA LYS A 52 -19.66 1.24 11.99
C LYS A 52 -19.52 2.09 13.25
N GLU A 53 -20.59 2.18 14.04
CA GLU A 53 -20.62 2.95 15.29
C GLU A 53 -19.53 2.56 16.30
N ASP A 54 -19.08 1.31 16.28
CA ASP A 54 -18.04 0.76 17.14
C ASP A 54 -16.60 0.94 16.60
N ASP A 55 -16.44 1.55 15.42
CA ASP A 55 -15.15 1.76 14.77
C ASP A 55 -14.55 3.15 15.04
N PHE A 56 -13.78 3.27 16.12
CA PHE A 56 -13.12 4.52 16.52
C PHE A 56 -11.88 4.89 15.69
N ARG A 57 -11.48 4.09 14.70
CA ARG A 57 -10.27 4.36 13.90
C ARG A 57 -10.50 5.53 12.95
N TYR A 58 -9.45 6.26 12.57
CA TYR A 58 -9.51 7.26 11.50
C TYR A 58 -8.83 6.72 10.24
N TYR A 59 -9.55 6.73 9.11
CA TYR A 59 -9.02 6.21 7.85
C TYR A 59 -8.47 7.34 6.98
N ILE A 60 -7.26 7.11 6.50
CA ILE A 60 -6.57 7.91 5.50
C ILE A 60 -6.56 7.18 4.17
N LYS A 61 -6.47 7.90 3.06
CA LYS A 61 -6.35 7.30 1.74
C LYS A 61 -5.03 6.52 1.65
N PRO A 62 -5.07 5.22 1.34
CA PRO A 62 -3.84 4.45 1.27
C PRO A 62 -2.99 4.86 0.06
N CYS A 63 -1.67 4.70 0.18
CA CYS A 63 -0.76 4.88 -0.94
C CYS A 63 -1.16 3.97 -2.11
N PRO A 64 -1.13 4.43 -3.39
CA PRO A 64 -1.50 3.61 -4.55
C PRO A 64 -0.66 2.33 -4.71
N TYR A 65 0.54 2.31 -4.13
CA TYR A 65 1.47 1.17 -4.15
C TYR A 65 1.40 0.29 -2.89
N TYR A 66 0.63 0.69 -1.89
CA TYR A 66 0.39 -0.10 -0.70
C TYR A 66 -0.65 -1.18 -0.96
N ARG A 67 -0.41 -2.39 -0.45
CA ARG A 67 -1.31 -3.54 -0.55
C ARG A 67 -1.41 -4.23 0.79
N THR A 68 -2.63 -4.43 1.27
CA THR A 68 -2.88 -5.28 2.44
C THR A 68 -2.92 -6.74 1.98
N ILE A 69 -2.08 -7.59 2.57
CA ILE A 69 -2.00 -9.03 2.24
C ILE A 69 -2.81 -9.82 3.26
N THR A 70 -2.51 -9.62 4.54
CA THR A 70 -3.27 -10.15 5.68
C THR A 70 -3.39 -9.07 6.76
N ARG A 71 -4.03 -9.39 7.89
CA ARG A 71 -4.08 -8.50 9.05
C ARG A 71 -2.69 -8.06 9.55
N LEU A 72 -1.67 -8.90 9.35
CA LEU A 72 -0.31 -8.67 9.86
C LEU A 72 0.72 -8.42 8.75
N LYS A 73 0.37 -8.69 7.48
CA LYS A 73 1.30 -8.55 6.35
C LYS A 73 0.82 -7.51 5.37
N SER A 74 1.75 -6.69 4.92
CA SER A 74 1.55 -5.66 3.91
C SER A 74 2.60 -5.79 2.82
N GLY A 75 2.29 -5.24 1.66
CA GLY A 75 3.20 -5.14 0.53
C GLY A 75 3.28 -3.71 0.01
N CYS A 76 4.47 -3.33 -0.46
CA CYS A 76 4.69 -2.14 -1.25
C CYS A 76 5.21 -2.55 -2.62
N THR A 77 4.36 -2.37 -3.63
CA THR A 77 4.68 -2.73 -5.01
C THR A 77 5.58 -1.71 -5.71
N TYR A 78 5.98 -0.62 -5.02
CA TYR A 78 6.99 0.34 -5.49
C TYR A 78 8.40 -0.01 -4.99
N LEU A 79 8.54 -0.32 -3.69
CA LEU A 79 9.81 -0.72 -3.07
C LEU A 79 10.14 -2.20 -3.32
N GLY A 80 9.15 -3.00 -3.70
CA GLY A 80 9.31 -4.42 -3.91
C GLY A 80 9.48 -5.19 -2.60
N PHE A 81 8.60 -4.91 -1.63
CA PHE A 81 8.59 -5.64 -0.37
C PHE A 81 7.20 -6.21 -0.11
N ALA A 82 7.13 -7.45 0.38
CA ALA A 82 5.90 -8.06 0.89
C ALA A 82 6.22 -8.89 2.13
N GLY A 83 5.67 -8.54 3.29
CA GLY A 83 6.04 -9.20 4.53
C GLY A 83 5.41 -8.56 5.78
N PHE A 84 5.97 -8.90 6.93
CA PHE A 84 5.69 -8.20 8.17
C PHE A 84 6.67 -7.05 8.30
N ASP A 85 6.18 -5.82 8.21
CA ASP A 85 6.98 -4.64 8.50
C ASP A 85 6.06 -3.56 9.07
N LEU A 86 6.33 -3.20 10.33
CA LEU A 86 5.61 -2.17 11.07
C LEU A 86 5.80 -0.79 10.41
N LEU A 87 6.95 -0.55 9.78
CA LEU A 87 7.28 0.69 9.09
C LEU A 87 6.63 0.78 7.71
N LEU A 88 6.31 -0.35 7.08
CA LEU A 88 5.46 -0.38 5.88
C LEU A 88 3.99 -0.09 6.17
N GLY A 89 3.56 -0.30 7.41
CA GLY A 89 2.30 0.23 7.91
C GLY A 89 2.25 1.76 7.84
N ASP A 90 3.40 2.43 7.95
CA ASP A 90 3.55 3.87 7.72
C ASP A 90 3.76 4.15 6.21
N GLN A 91 2.64 4.08 5.49
CA GLN A 91 2.52 4.28 4.05
C GLN A 91 3.15 5.61 3.56
N CYS A 92 3.36 6.57 4.48
CA CYS A 92 3.92 7.89 4.25
C CYS A 92 5.34 7.86 3.70
N ARG A 93 6.15 6.85 4.03
CA ARG A 93 7.54 6.73 3.56
C ARG A 93 7.63 6.59 2.03
N ILE A 94 6.59 6.06 1.39
CA ILE A 94 6.49 5.91 -0.07
C ILE A 94 5.88 7.16 -0.72
N CYS A 95 4.86 7.76 -0.10
CA CYS A 95 4.26 9.01 -0.59
C CYS A 95 5.24 10.19 -0.54
N GLY A 96 6.20 10.19 0.40
CA GLY A 96 7.18 11.26 0.57
C GLY A 96 8.23 11.39 -0.54
N ILE A 97 8.21 10.52 -1.57
CA ILE A 97 9.16 10.54 -2.68
C ILE A 97 8.93 11.75 -3.61
N LYS A 98 7.72 12.31 -3.64
CA LYS A 98 7.35 13.48 -4.46
C LYS A 98 7.26 14.80 -3.65
N LYS A 99 8.02 14.91 -2.56
CA LYS A 99 8.08 16.17 -1.79
C LYS A 99 8.63 17.33 -2.62
#